data_AF-A0AA37SL15-F1
#
_entry.id   AF-A0AA37SL15-F1
#
_cell.length_a   1.000
_cell.length_b   1.000
_cell.length_c   1.000
_cell.angle_alpha   90.00
_cell.angle_beta   90.00
_cell.angle_gamma   90.00
#
_symmetry.space_group_name_H-M   'P 1'
#
loop_
_entity.id
_entity.type
_entity.pdbx_description
1 polymer ?
#
loop_
_entity_poly.entity_id
_entity_poly.type
_entity_poly.pdbx_seq_one_letter_code
_entity_poly.pdbx_strand_id
1 'polypeptide(L)'
;MKHLSIIIVFLLASLAAISQEAPNFTITDSDGNELSLYEDLLDSGKIVVIDMFFVSCPICKPYNAPMQALYEEFGEGKEDVEFLLLTTRTWDDNSDVAAYKIEYGLTYPAAGNDGGGYDATEPYREGEFGTFFGAPTFLVIEPNRTIHFDLATSGVEARINNVRKKILEIQNGGVAAETTKVTVDVSAYKDNATLPSYILKLRSGNNPDSSYTVPDTFNYPSAEYPKLSDPEIYMEIAEHSTSEITTIDLVLIQRYILGIYELDNIQKIASDVNASGVLTPADLISMRKVILHIQDGFSVGKSYLSIDATCNDNVDNCIEAIKLNTDSESQLINFKVIKYGDIK
;
A
#
# COMPACT_ATOMS: atom_id res chain seq x y z
N MET A 1 61.55 -38.24 25.24
CA MET A 1 60.78 -37.02 24.92
C MET A 1 59.32 -37.35 25.13
N LYS A 2 58.72 -36.88 26.24
CA LYS A 2 57.30 -37.08 26.56
C LYS A 2 56.55 -35.86 26.01
N HIS A 3 55.68 -36.04 25.02
CA HIS A 3 54.82 -34.97 24.53
C HIS A 3 53.59 -34.88 25.43
N LEU A 4 53.52 -33.80 26.22
CA LEU A 4 52.39 -33.42 27.05
C LEU A 4 51.45 -32.58 26.18
N SER A 5 50.36 -33.17 25.69
CA SER A 5 49.32 -32.43 24.96
C SER A 5 48.39 -31.75 25.96
N ILE A 6 48.44 -30.42 26.02
CA ILE A 6 47.51 -29.58 26.78
C ILE A 6 46.28 -29.37 25.89
N ILE A 7 45.14 -29.91 26.31
CA ILE A 7 43.84 -29.64 25.69
C ILE A 7 43.28 -28.38 26.35
N ILE A 8 43.27 -27.28 25.61
CA ILE A 8 42.61 -26.03 26.00
C ILE A 8 41.13 -26.16 25.60
N VAL A 9 40.28 -26.39 26.59
CA VAL A 9 38.82 -26.30 26.41
C VAL A 9 38.45 -24.82 26.42
N PHE A 10 38.21 -24.26 25.23
CA PHE A 10 37.63 -22.93 25.07
C PHE A 10 36.15 -23.02 25.46
N LEU A 11 35.81 -22.57 26.66
CA LEU A 11 34.44 -22.33 27.07
C LEU A 11 33.96 -21.08 26.30
N LEU A 12 33.22 -21.27 25.20
CA LEU A 12 32.47 -20.18 24.56
C LEU A 12 31.38 -19.74 25.55
N ALA A 13 31.68 -18.74 26.38
CA ALA A 13 30.65 -17.93 27.01
C ALA A 13 30.05 -17.06 25.89
N SER A 14 28.86 -17.43 25.42
CA SER A 14 28.04 -16.56 24.60
C SER A 14 27.74 -15.30 25.40
N LEU A 15 28.26 -14.14 24.97
CA LEU A 15 27.73 -12.86 25.42
C LEU A 15 26.29 -12.79 24.90
N ALA A 16 25.33 -13.11 25.77
CA ALA A 16 23.96 -12.68 25.54
C ALA A 16 23.98 -11.15 25.66
N ALA A 17 23.74 -10.45 24.55
CA ALA A 17 23.38 -9.05 24.61
C ALA A 17 22.12 -8.95 25.49
N ILE A 18 22.16 -8.15 26.55
CA ILE A 18 20.97 -7.85 27.34
C ILE A 18 20.15 -6.92 26.44
N SER A 19 19.17 -7.48 25.73
CA SER A 19 18.13 -6.66 25.10
C SER A 19 17.33 -5.99 26.22
N GLN A 20 17.20 -4.68 26.17
CA GLN A 20 16.45 -3.93 27.17
C GLN A 20 14.96 -3.96 26.77
N GLU A 21 14.12 -4.48 27.66
CA GLU A 21 12.67 -4.60 27.46
C GLU A 21 11.99 -3.21 27.48
N ALA A 22 10.87 -3.08 26.75
CA ALA A 22 9.97 -1.93 26.79
C ALA A 22 9.55 -1.58 28.23
N PRO A 23 9.86 -0.38 28.75
CA PRO A 23 9.41 0.00 30.09
C PRO A 23 7.89 -0.03 30.21
N ASN A 24 7.38 -0.71 31.24
CA ASN A 24 5.93 -0.79 31.46
C ASN A 24 5.37 0.58 31.86
N PHE A 25 4.15 0.88 31.40
CA PHE A 25 3.39 2.06 31.79
C PHE A 25 1.90 1.75 31.79
N THR A 26 1.15 2.63 32.45
CA THR A 26 -0.31 2.68 32.37
C THR A 26 -0.70 4.10 32.02
N ILE A 27 -1.60 4.24 31.05
CA ILE A 27 -2.17 5.54 30.65
C ILE A 27 -3.68 5.54 30.88
N THR A 28 -4.25 6.73 31.02
CA THR A 28 -5.67 6.97 30.82
C THR A 28 -5.83 7.77 29.53
N ASP A 29 -6.43 7.15 28.51
CA ASP A 29 -6.61 7.80 27.22
C ASP A 29 -7.60 8.98 27.29
N SER A 30 -7.64 9.74 26.21
CA SER A 30 -8.50 10.91 26.02
C SER A 30 -9.99 10.58 25.94
N ASP A 31 -10.34 9.30 25.80
CA ASP A 31 -11.71 8.78 25.85
C ASP A 31 -12.09 8.27 27.26
N GLY A 32 -11.13 8.25 28.20
CA GLY A 32 -11.29 7.88 29.61
C GLY A 32 -11.02 6.41 29.91
N ASN A 33 -10.46 5.65 28.98
CA ASN A 33 -10.10 4.24 29.19
C ASN A 33 -8.70 4.12 29.80
N GLU A 34 -8.54 3.22 30.77
CA GLU A 34 -7.23 2.86 31.31
C GLU A 34 -6.62 1.74 30.47
N LEU A 35 -5.34 1.88 30.10
CA LEU A 35 -4.60 0.92 29.28
C LEU A 35 -3.19 0.71 29.85
N SER A 36 -2.88 -0.53 30.19
CA SER A 36 -1.56 -1.00 30.63
C SER A 36 -0.79 -1.62 29.46
N LEU A 37 0.45 -1.16 29.21
CA LEU A 37 1.26 -1.70 28.12
C LEU A 37 1.44 -3.21 28.26
N TYR A 38 1.74 -3.69 29.46
CA TYR A 38 1.99 -5.11 29.66
C TYR A 38 0.68 -5.90 29.76
N GLU A 39 -0.15 -5.62 30.75
CA GLU A 39 -1.29 -6.46 31.10
C GLU A 39 -2.36 -6.48 30.01
N ASP A 40 -2.69 -5.32 29.44
CA ASP A 40 -3.79 -5.21 28.48
C ASP A 40 -3.33 -5.43 27.03
N LEU A 41 -2.06 -5.15 26.72
CA LEU A 41 -1.54 -5.19 25.35
C LEU A 41 -0.56 -6.35 25.13
N LEU A 42 0.69 -6.25 25.62
CA LEU A 42 1.75 -7.19 25.25
C LEU A 42 1.50 -8.63 25.77
N ASP A 43 1.04 -8.78 27.01
CA ASP A 43 0.77 -10.10 27.61
C ASP A 43 -0.47 -10.78 26.97
N SER A 44 -1.33 -10.00 26.31
CA SER A 44 -2.44 -10.51 25.48
C SER A 44 -1.99 -10.98 24.08
N GLY A 45 -0.70 -10.79 23.75
CA GLY A 45 -0.10 -11.16 22.48
C GLY A 45 -0.12 -10.05 21.42
N LYS A 46 -0.48 -8.80 21.79
CA LYS A 46 -0.52 -7.69 20.82
C LYS A 46 0.86 -7.14 20.51
N ILE A 47 1.03 -6.74 19.26
CA ILE A 47 2.07 -5.83 18.80
C ILE A 47 1.61 -4.41 19.09
N VAL A 48 2.45 -3.58 19.70
CA VAL A 48 2.08 -2.19 20.03
C VAL A 48 2.87 -1.22 19.18
N VAL A 49 2.18 -0.32 18.49
CA VAL A 49 2.77 0.80 17.77
C VAL A 49 2.62 2.07 18.60
N ILE A 50 3.71 2.72 18.96
CA ILE A 50 3.66 4.03 19.62
C ILE A 50 3.98 5.11 18.59
N ASP A 51 3.02 6.01 18.38
CA ASP A 51 3.14 7.24 17.62
C ASP A 51 3.40 8.41 18.59
N MET A 52 4.68 8.79 18.72
CA MET A 52 5.07 9.90 19.57
C MET A 52 4.87 11.22 18.85
N PHE A 53 3.99 12.05 19.39
CA PHE A 53 3.60 13.32 18.76
C PHE A 53 3.55 14.47 19.78
N PHE A 54 3.07 15.63 19.34
CA PHE A 54 2.49 16.66 20.21
C PHE A 54 1.49 17.50 19.40
N VAL A 55 0.50 18.10 20.06
CA VAL A 55 -0.68 18.71 19.41
C VAL A 55 -0.29 19.78 18.38
N SER A 56 0.71 20.60 18.70
CA SER A 56 1.21 21.68 17.82
C SER A 56 2.36 21.26 16.88
N CYS A 57 2.55 19.97 16.61
CA CYS A 57 3.67 19.45 15.80
C CYS A 57 3.41 19.59 14.29
N PRO A 58 4.07 20.51 13.56
CA PRO A 58 3.76 20.72 12.14
C PRO A 58 4.20 19.55 11.26
N ILE A 59 5.32 18.92 11.62
CA ILE A 59 5.89 17.79 10.88
C ILE A 59 5.21 16.45 11.18
N CYS A 60 4.34 16.38 12.21
CA CYS A 60 3.53 15.20 12.52
C CYS A 60 2.31 15.10 11.61
N LYS A 61 1.73 16.23 11.20
CA LYS A 61 0.47 16.29 10.42
C LYS A 61 0.43 15.39 9.19
N PRO A 62 1.50 15.31 8.35
CA PRO A 62 1.47 14.45 7.17
C PRO A 62 1.36 12.95 7.48
N TYR A 63 1.63 12.52 8.72
CA TYR A 63 1.57 11.12 9.13
C TYR A 63 0.20 10.69 9.66
N ASN A 64 -0.68 11.63 10.04
CA ASN A 64 -1.97 11.32 10.67
C ASN A 64 -2.85 10.42 9.79
N ALA A 65 -3.15 10.84 8.56
CA ALA A 65 -3.98 10.07 7.64
C ALA A 65 -3.38 8.68 7.29
N PRO A 66 -2.08 8.55 6.91
CA PRO A 66 -1.53 7.24 6.62
C PRO A 66 -1.36 6.35 7.85
N MET A 67 -1.16 6.90 9.06
CA MET A 67 -1.13 6.10 10.30
C MET A 67 -2.52 5.58 10.66
N GLN A 68 -3.56 6.40 10.50
CA GLN A 68 -4.95 5.97 10.66
C GLN A 68 -5.32 4.86 9.66
N ALA A 69 -4.94 5.00 8.39
CA ALA A 69 -5.16 3.95 7.40
C ALA A 69 -4.43 2.64 7.79
N LEU A 70 -3.25 2.74 8.41
CA LEU A 70 -2.52 1.58 8.90
C LEU A 70 -3.22 0.93 10.10
N TYR A 71 -3.77 1.73 11.01
CA TYR A 71 -4.58 1.23 12.13
C TYR A 71 -5.81 0.45 11.65
N GLU A 72 -6.51 0.98 10.63
CA GLU A 72 -7.64 0.31 9.99
C GLU A 72 -7.22 -0.98 9.28
N GLU A 73 -6.06 -0.97 8.58
CA GLU A 73 -5.49 -2.15 7.93
C GLU A 73 -5.26 -3.30 8.92
N PHE A 74 -4.74 -3.00 10.11
CA PHE A 74 -4.45 -3.99 11.15
C PHE A 74 -5.61 -4.23 12.14
N GLY A 75 -6.84 -3.90 11.73
CA GLY A 75 -8.05 -4.32 12.45
C GLY A 75 -8.43 -3.45 13.64
N GLU A 76 -7.96 -2.20 13.70
CA GLU A 76 -8.41 -1.17 14.66
C GLU A 76 -8.33 -1.64 16.13
N GLY A 77 -7.22 -2.25 16.54
CA GLY A 77 -7.06 -2.70 17.92
C GLY A 77 -7.83 -3.97 18.28
N LYS A 78 -8.63 -4.54 17.35
CA LYS A 78 -9.45 -5.75 17.61
C LYS A 78 -8.70 -7.05 17.35
N GLU A 79 -7.66 -7.00 16.51
CA GLU A 79 -6.81 -8.13 16.16
C GLU A 79 -5.54 -8.12 17.04
N ASP A 80 -4.39 -8.46 16.46
CA ASP A 80 -3.11 -8.63 17.12
C ASP A 80 -2.23 -7.37 17.15
N VAL A 81 -2.74 -6.21 16.73
CA VAL A 81 -2.00 -4.94 16.75
C VAL A 81 -2.82 -3.84 17.44
N GLU A 82 -2.18 -3.02 18.28
CA GLU A 82 -2.76 -1.81 18.88
C GLU A 82 -1.85 -0.60 18.65
N PHE A 83 -2.46 0.57 18.42
CA PHE A 83 -1.73 1.81 18.18
C PHE A 83 -1.99 2.78 19.32
N LEU A 84 -0.96 3.51 19.76
CA LEU A 84 -1.06 4.50 20.82
C LEU A 84 -0.49 5.84 20.34
N LEU A 85 -1.29 6.90 20.42
CA LEU A 85 -0.85 8.27 20.15
C LEU A 85 -0.46 8.97 21.47
N LEU A 86 0.84 9.12 21.72
CA LEU A 86 1.33 9.59 23.02
C LEU A 86 2.06 10.92 22.91
N THR A 87 1.65 11.91 23.72
CA THR A 87 2.32 13.22 23.70
C THR A 87 3.74 13.13 24.24
N THR A 88 4.63 13.93 23.65
CA THR A 88 5.99 14.19 24.12
C THR A 88 6.10 15.49 24.90
N ARG A 89 4.97 16.16 25.20
CA ARG A 89 4.92 17.47 25.86
C ARG A 89 4.11 17.45 27.14
N THR A 90 4.59 18.18 28.13
CA THR A 90 3.93 18.32 29.44
C THR A 90 2.72 19.25 29.43
N TRP A 91 2.50 19.99 28.33
CA TRP A 91 1.42 20.98 28.22
C TRP A 91 0.25 20.51 27.35
N ASP A 92 0.35 19.35 26.70
CA ASP A 92 -0.77 18.78 25.96
C ASP A 92 -1.58 17.94 26.95
N ASP A 93 -2.82 18.29 27.25
CA ASP A 93 -3.70 17.47 28.09
C ASP A 93 -4.63 16.57 27.24
N ASN A 94 -5.38 15.68 27.88
CA ASN A 94 -6.30 14.76 27.21
C ASN A 94 -7.39 15.52 26.43
N SER A 95 -7.77 16.72 26.86
CA SER A 95 -8.72 17.55 26.11
C SER A 95 -8.09 18.08 24.81
N ASP A 96 -6.83 18.52 24.85
CA ASP A 96 -6.09 18.95 23.66
C ASP A 96 -5.86 17.79 22.68
N VAL A 97 -5.48 16.61 23.21
CA VAL A 97 -5.27 15.40 22.42
C VAL A 97 -6.59 14.88 21.81
N ALA A 98 -7.71 14.92 22.55
CA ALA A 98 -9.03 14.59 22.00
C ALA A 98 -9.40 15.51 20.83
N ALA A 99 -9.15 16.82 20.97
CA ALA A 99 -9.41 17.79 19.90
C ALA A 99 -8.54 17.50 18.67
N TYR A 100 -7.27 17.12 18.86
CA TYR A 100 -6.39 16.69 17.79
C TYR A 100 -6.90 15.43 17.07
N LYS A 101 -7.34 14.41 17.81
CA LYS A 101 -7.94 13.20 17.22
C LYS A 101 -9.13 13.56 16.32
N ILE A 102 -10.03 14.42 16.79
CA ILE A 102 -11.20 14.86 16.03
C ILE A 102 -10.79 15.65 14.78
N GLU A 103 -9.82 16.56 14.89
CA GLU A 103 -9.35 17.38 13.76
C GLU A 103 -8.80 16.53 12.61
N TYR A 104 -8.09 15.44 12.94
CA TYR A 104 -7.41 14.60 11.95
C TYR A 104 -8.08 13.23 11.71
N GLY A 105 -9.22 12.96 12.33
CA GLY A 105 -9.98 11.72 12.16
C GLY A 105 -9.26 10.48 12.72
N LEU A 106 -8.49 10.62 13.81
CA LEU A 106 -7.75 9.51 14.42
C LEU A 106 -8.65 8.76 15.41
N THR A 107 -8.68 7.42 15.32
CA THR A 107 -9.55 6.58 16.17
C THR A 107 -8.80 5.81 17.24
N TYR A 108 -7.49 5.58 17.09
CA TYR A 108 -6.70 4.82 18.06
C TYR A 108 -6.56 5.55 19.42
N PRO A 109 -6.36 4.81 20.52
CA PRO A 109 -6.17 5.39 21.86
C PRO A 109 -5.05 6.44 21.89
N ALA A 110 -5.29 7.55 22.59
CA ALA A 110 -4.36 8.65 22.67
C ALA A 110 -4.34 9.27 24.07
N ALA A 111 -3.15 9.60 24.59
CA ALA A 111 -3.01 10.19 25.91
C ALA A 111 -2.15 11.47 25.88
N GLY A 112 -2.69 12.52 26.51
CA GLY A 112 -1.99 13.72 26.92
C GLY A 112 -1.18 13.50 28.21
N ASN A 113 -0.60 14.58 28.73
CA ASN A 113 0.23 14.57 29.92
C ASN A 113 -0.54 14.17 31.18
N ASP A 114 -1.75 14.68 31.37
CA ASP A 114 -2.66 14.32 32.47
C ASP A 114 -3.18 12.88 32.38
N GLY A 115 -3.17 12.29 31.18
CA GLY A 115 -3.40 10.87 30.93
C GLY A 115 -2.16 9.98 31.05
N GLY A 116 -0.99 10.53 31.38
CA GLY A 116 0.27 9.79 31.52
C GLY A 116 1.07 9.59 30.22
N GLY A 117 0.65 10.18 29.10
CA GLY A 117 1.33 10.03 27.80
C GLY A 117 2.76 10.58 27.79
N TYR A 118 3.02 11.70 28.47
CA TYR A 118 4.37 12.27 28.58
C TYR A 118 5.34 11.33 29.30
N ASP A 119 4.92 10.77 30.44
CA ASP A 119 5.70 9.85 31.26
C ASP A 119 5.90 8.52 30.53
N ALA A 120 4.87 8.02 29.85
CA ALA A 120 4.96 6.81 29.03
C ALA A 120 5.99 6.93 27.89
N THR A 121 6.19 8.12 27.32
CA THR A 121 7.20 8.34 26.27
C THR A 121 8.58 8.70 26.78
N GLU A 122 8.74 9.05 28.07
CA GLU A 122 10.01 9.54 28.64
C GLU A 122 11.17 8.56 28.41
N PRO A 123 11.08 7.25 28.74
CA PRO A 123 12.22 6.35 28.67
C PRO A 123 12.77 6.19 27.24
N TYR A 124 11.91 6.36 26.24
CA TYR A 124 12.29 6.25 24.84
C TYR A 124 12.97 7.50 24.28
N ARG A 125 12.94 8.62 25.02
CA ARG A 125 13.56 9.89 24.62
C ARG A 125 14.97 10.09 25.19
N GLU A 126 15.42 9.21 26.08
CA GLU A 126 16.70 9.33 26.80
C GLU A 126 17.90 8.71 26.09
N GLY A 127 17.69 8.05 24.94
CA GLY A 127 18.78 7.53 24.11
C GLY A 127 19.12 6.05 24.33
N GLU A 128 18.44 5.35 25.25
CA GLU A 128 18.71 3.94 25.55
C GLU A 128 18.37 3.00 24.38
N PHE A 129 17.32 3.32 23.61
CA PHE A 129 16.80 2.49 22.51
C PHE A 129 17.17 3.02 21.11
N GLY A 130 17.68 4.25 21.04
CA GLY A 130 18.04 4.93 19.81
C GLY A 130 18.07 6.45 20.00
N THR A 131 18.60 7.16 19.02
CA THR A 131 18.70 8.63 19.09
C THR A 131 17.34 9.27 18.84
N PHE A 132 16.78 9.94 19.85
CA PHE A 132 15.56 10.72 19.70
C PHE A 132 15.84 12.08 19.02
N PHE A 133 15.34 12.25 17.80
CA PHE A 133 15.47 13.51 17.04
C PHE A 133 14.26 14.45 17.19
N GLY A 134 13.22 14.02 17.91
CA GLY A 134 11.97 14.75 18.06
C GLY A 134 10.78 14.02 17.42
N ALA A 135 9.58 14.47 17.74
CA ALA A 135 8.36 13.98 17.12
C ALA A 135 8.21 14.44 15.65
N PRO A 136 7.64 13.62 14.74
CA PRO A 136 7.09 12.30 15.02
C PRO A 136 8.20 11.24 15.14
N THR A 137 8.09 10.37 16.15
CA THR A 137 8.94 9.18 16.34
C THR A 137 8.02 7.97 16.49
N PHE A 138 8.32 6.88 15.78
CA PHE A 138 7.50 5.67 15.80
C PHE A 138 8.26 4.52 16.43
N LEU A 139 7.58 3.74 17.27
CA LEU A 139 8.12 2.53 17.87
C LEU A 139 7.18 1.37 17.55
N VAL A 140 7.75 0.20 17.31
CA VAL A 140 6.99 -1.06 17.27
C VAL A 140 7.51 -1.94 18.40
N ILE A 141 6.64 -2.39 19.27
CA ILE A 141 6.95 -3.22 20.43
C ILE A 141 6.33 -4.59 20.23
N GLU A 142 7.16 -5.62 20.28
CA GLU A 142 6.73 -7.02 20.20
C GLU A 142 6.05 -7.47 21.51
N PRO A 143 5.21 -8.53 21.47
CA PRO A 143 4.65 -9.15 22.68
C PRO A 143 5.72 -9.60 23.70
N ASN A 144 6.93 -9.93 23.23
CA ASN A 144 8.08 -10.28 24.08
C ASN A 144 8.81 -9.04 24.65
N ARG A 145 8.26 -7.83 24.47
CA ARG A 145 8.77 -6.53 24.93
C ARG A 145 10.03 -6.04 24.20
N THR A 146 10.41 -6.66 23.10
CA THR A 146 11.47 -6.14 22.21
C THR A 146 10.99 -4.87 21.52
N ILE A 147 11.83 -3.85 21.52
CA ILE A 147 11.53 -2.54 20.94
C ILE A 147 12.24 -2.40 19.59
N HIS A 148 11.51 -1.92 18.60
CA HIS A 148 12.06 -1.46 17.32
C HIS A 148 11.88 0.05 17.23
N PHE A 149 12.97 0.78 17.52
CA PHE A 149 12.96 2.23 17.69
C PHE A 149 13.18 2.98 16.36
N ASP A 150 12.38 4.04 16.15
CA ASP A 150 12.48 5.02 15.05
C ASP A 150 12.90 4.37 13.74
N LEU A 151 12.01 3.52 13.20
CA LEU A 151 12.13 2.68 12.00
C LEU A 151 12.42 3.50 10.70
N ALA A 152 13.49 4.29 10.71
CA ALA A 152 13.62 5.49 9.92
C ALA A 152 14.19 5.26 8.52
N THR A 153 13.53 5.91 7.56
CA THR A 153 14.03 6.34 6.24
C THR A 153 13.48 7.75 5.98
N SER A 154 14.02 8.50 5.02
CA SER A 154 13.55 9.87 4.75
C SER A 154 12.25 9.86 3.93
N GLY A 155 11.19 10.51 4.44
CA GLY A 155 9.91 10.67 3.75
C GLY A 155 8.74 10.06 4.53
N VAL A 156 7.53 10.56 4.30
CA VAL A 156 6.32 10.12 5.01
C VAL A 156 5.99 8.66 4.69
N GLU A 157 5.84 8.36 3.40
CA GLU A 157 5.48 7.03 2.89
C GLU A 157 6.48 5.96 3.34
N ALA A 158 7.78 6.23 3.20
CA ALA A 158 8.81 5.26 3.54
C ALA A 158 8.83 4.91 5.05
N ARG A 159 8.56 5.87 5.94
CA ARG A 159 8.44 5.60 7.38
C ARG A 159 7.19 4.80 7.72
N ILE A 160 6.04 5.13 7.12
CA ILE A 160 4.79 4.38 7.30
C ILE A 160 4.98 2.93 6.84
N ASN A 161 5.59 2.73 5.66
CA ASN A 161 5.86 1.40 5.12
C ASN A 161 6.83 0.62 6.01
N ASN A 162 7.81 1.27 6.66
CA ASN A 162 8.70 0.61 7.60
C ASN A 162 7.98 0.17 8.89
N VAL A 163 7.06 0.98 9.42
CA VAL A 163 6.20 0.58 10.55
C VAL A 163 5.36 -0.63 10.15
N ARG A 164 4.65 -0.53 9.01
CA ARG A 164 3.85 -1.62 8.44
C ARG A 164 4.66 -2.90 8.27
N LYS A 165 5.82 -2.80 7.62
CA LYS A 165 6.72 -3.93 7.36
C LYS A 165 7.19 -4.59 8.66
N LYS A 166 7.50 -3.79 9.68
CA LYS A 166 7.93 -4.32 10.97
C LYS A 166 6.82 -5.10 11.67
N ILE A 167 5.57 -4.62 11.61
CA ILE A 167 4.41 -5.35 12.14
C ILE A 167 4.28 -6.72 11.45
N LEU A 168 4.29 -6.74 10.11
CA LEU A 168 4.21 -7.98 9.33
C LEU A 168 5.37 -8.95 9.62
N GLU A 169 6.60 -8.42 9.74
CA GLU A 169 7.78 -9.19 10.15
C GLU A 169 7.55 -9.92 11.48
N ILE A 170 6.92 -9.26 12.45
CA ILE A 170 6.63 -9.83 13.77
C ILE A 170 5.51 -10.87 13.70
N GLN A 171 4.40 -10.59 12.99
CA GLN A 171 3.29 -11.52 12.79
C GLN A 171 3.76 -12.84 12.17
N ASN A 172 4.77 -12.77 11.31
CA ASN A 172 5.38 -13.92 10.62
C ASN A 172 6.48 -14.63 11.41
N GLY A 173 6.57 -14.40 12.73
CA GLY A 173 7.56 -15.04 13.59
C GLY A 173 8.98 -14.52 13.40
N GLY A 174 9.14 -13.25 13.02
CA GLY A 174 10.44 -12.60 12.83
C GLY A 174 11.09 -12.87 11.48
N VAL A 175 10.35 -13.47 10.53
CA VAL A 175 10.81 -13.66 9.15
C VAL A 175 10.23 -12.53 8.31
N ALA A 176 11.09 -11.63 7.81
CA ALA A 176 10.67 -10.68 6.80
C ALA A 176 10.15 -11.41 5.58
N ALA A 177 8.96 -11.03 5.09
CA ALA A 177 8.57 -11.37 3.74
C ALA A 177 9.61 -10.73 2.80
N GLU A 178 10.64 -11.50 2.43
CA GLU A 178 11.68 -11.02 1.51
C GLU A 178 11.10 -10.79 0.11
N THR A 179 9.92 -11.38 -0.15
CA THR A 179 9.25 -11.38 -1.45
C THR A 179 7.73 -11.33 -1.26
N THR A 180 7.05 -10.55 -2.09
CA THR A 180 5.60 -10.55 -2.27
C THR A 180 5.21 -11.55 -3.35
N LYS A 181 4.22 -12.39 -3.08
CA LYS A 181 3.56 -13.22 -4.09
C LYS A 181 2.53 -12.39 -4.86
N VAL A 182 2.87 -11.99 -6.08
CA VAL A 182 1.98 -11.26 -6.98
C VAL A 182 1.15 -12.26 -7.76
N THR A 183 -0.18 -12.06 -7.75
CA THR A 183 -1.14 -12.80 -8.58
C THR A 183 -1.89 -11.81 -9.44
N VAL A 184 -1.92 -12.05 -10.75
CA VAL A 184 -2.62 -11.21 -11.71
C VAL A 184 -3.82 -11.96 -12.23
N ASP A 185 -5.00 -11.39 -12.02
CA ASP A 185 -6.24 -11.83 -12.67
C ASP A 185 -6.56 -10.88 -13.82
N VAL A 186 -7.00 -11.45 -14.93
CA VAL A 186 -7.30 -10.71 -16.16
C VAL A 186 -8.72 -11.06 -16.57
N SER A 187 -9.55 -10.03 -16.69
CA SER A 187 -10.92 -10.19 -17.16
C SER A 187 -11.21 -9.27 -18.33
N ALA A 188 -12.03 -9.73 -19.26
CA ALA A 188 -12.57 -8.86 -20.30
C ALA A 188 -13.56 -7.90 -19.65
N TYR A 189 -13.68 -6.69 -20.19
CA TYR A 189 -14.61 -5.73 -19.60
C TYR A 189 -16.09 -6.15 -19.76
N LYS A 190 -16.38 -6.89 -20.82
CA LYS A 190 -17.68 -7.52 -21.06
C LYS A 190 -17.71 -8.94 -20.52
N ASP A 191 -18.84 -9.30 -19.93
CA ASP A 191 -19.10 -10.66 -19.49
C ASP A 191 -19.00 -11.65 -20.66
N ASN A 192 -18.29 -12.75 -20.43
CA ASN A 192 -18.08 -13.84 -21.40
C ASN A 192 -17.35 -13.45 -22.70
N ALA A 193 -16.74 -12.26 -22.79
CA ALA A 193 -15.89 -11.94 -23.93
C ALA A 193 -14.57 -12.72 -23.87
N THR A 194 -14.08 -13.13 -25.04
CA THR A 194 -12.78 -13.80 -25.15
C THR A 194 -11.67 -12.78 -24.96
N LEU A 195 -10.69 -13.09 -24.11
CA LEU A 195 -9.51 -12.25 -23.95
C LEU A 195 -8.57 -12.38 -25.15
N PRO A 196 -7.96 -11.27 -25.61
CA PRO A 196 -6.88 -11.35 -26.59
C PRO A 196 -5.63 -11.99 -25.96
N SER A 197 -4.70 -12.44 -26.79
CA SER A 197 -3.40 -12.90 -26.29
C SER A 197 -2.63 -11.72 -25.67
N TYR A 198 -2.12 -11.92 -24.44
CA TYR A 198 -1.40 -10.90 -23.70
C TYR A 198 -0.09 -11.44 -23.11
N ILE A 199 0.82 -10.52 -22.78
CA ILE A 199 2.05 -10.78 -22.04
C ILE A 199 2.11 -9.80 -20.87
N LEU A 200 2.34 -10.30 -19.66
CA LEU A 200 2.56 -9.46 -18.48
C LEU A 200 4.02 -9.01 -18.41
N LYS A 201 4.21 -7.75 -18.08
CA LYS A 201 5.51 -7.08 -18.05
C LYS A 201 5.70 -6.35 -16.73
N LEU A 202 6.80 -6.64 -16.06
CA LEU A 202 7.27 -5.94 -14.86
C LEU A 202 8.37 -4.96 -15.24
N ARG A 203 8.27 -3.71 -14.79
CA ARG A 203 9.27 -2.65 -15.06
C ARG A 203 9.45 -1.72 -13.87
N SER A 204 10.40 -0.79 -14.00
CA SER A 204 10.53 0.36 -13.12
C SER A 204 9.76 1.54 -13.71
N GLY A 205 8.91 2.21 -12.93
CA GLY A 205 8.22 3.45 -13.36
C GLY A 205 9.19 4.55 -13.78
N ASN A 206 10.39 4.56 -13.21
CA ASN A 206 11.46 5.52 -13.53
C ASN A 206 12.25 5.16 -14.80
N ASN A 207 12.16 3.94 -15.31
CA ASN A 207 12.86 3.48 -16.51
C ASN A 207 11.95 2.52 -17.31
N PRO A 208 11.04 3.05 -18.13
CA PRO A 208 10.03 2.25 -18.80
C PRO A 208 10.56 1.39 -19.95
N ASP A 209 11.79 1.64 -20.42
CA ASP A 209 12.39 0.98 -21.59
C ASP A 209 12.91 -0.44 -21.29
N SER A 210 13.03 -0.81 -20.01
CA SER A 210 13.50 -2.12 -19.57
C SER A 210 12.42 -2.84 -18.79
N SER A 211 12.01 -4.02 -19.25
CA SER A 211 10.99 -4.83 -18.60
C SER A 211 11.33 -6.32 -18.58
N TYR A 212 10.75 -7.02 -17.61
CA TYR A 212 10.80 -8.47 -17.45
C TYR A 212 9.44 -9.05 -17.84
N THR A 213 9.44 -10.13 -18.63
CA THR A 213 8.20 -10.91 -18.82
C THR A 213 7.97 -11.75 -17.58
N VAL A 214 6.76 -11.69 -17.02
CA VAL A 214 6.38 -12.41 -15.80
C VAL A 214 5.16 -13.32 -16.07
N PRO A 215 5.01 -14.43 -15.35
CA PRO A 215 3.79 -15.24 -15.39
C PRO A 215 2.65 -14.59 -14.59
N ASP A 216 1.43 -15.14 -14.67
CA ASP A 216 0.25 -14.66 -13.91
C ASP A 216 0.43 -14.78 -12.39
N THR A 217 1.36 -15.61 -11.92
CA THR A 217 1.70 -15.72 -10.49
C THR A 217 3.20 -15.87 -10.29
N PHE A 218 3.81 -14.95 -9.56
CA PHE A 218 5.25 -14.93 -9.29
C PHE A 218 5.59 -14.31 -7.94
N ASN A 219 6.81 -14.55 -7.45
CA ASN A 219 7.34 -13.88 -6.27
C ASN A 219 8.26 -12.73 -6.67
N TYR A 220 8.15 -11.60 -5.99
CA TYR A 220 8.92 -10.40 -6.27
C TYR A 220 9.33 -9.66 -4.98
N PRO A 221 10.59 -9.22 -4.82
CA PRO A 221 11.72 -9.49 -5.71
C PRO A 221 12.14 -10.98 -5.71
N SER A 222 12.91 -11.40 -6.71
CA SER A 222 13.47 -12.75 -6.79
C SER A 222 14.80 -12.76 -7.55
N ALA A 223 15.47 -13.92 -7.62
CA ALA A 223 16.68 -14.08 -8.43
C ALA A 223 16.43 -13.84 -9.93
N GLU A 224 15.21 -14.12 -10.41
CA GLU A 224 14.79 -13.90 -11.79
C GLU A 224 14.32 -12.46 -12.02
N TYR A 225 13.67 -11.87 -11.01
CA TYR A 225 13.08 -10.52 -11.05
C TYR A 225 13.74 -9.66 -9.96
N PRO A 226 14.91 -9.05 -10.25
CA PRO A 226 15.63 -8.28 -9.25
C PRO A 226 14.80 -7.08 -8.75
N LYS A 227 15.07 -6.65 -7.51
CA LYS A 227 14.40 -5.50 -6.93
C LYS A 227 14.63 -4.25 -7.79
N LEU A 228 13.52 -3.61 -8.18
CA LEU A 228 13.47 -2.41 -8.99
C LEU A 228 13.13 -1.22 -8.11
N SER A 229 13.54 -0.03 -8.54
CA SER A 229 13.03 1.22 -7.99
C SER A 229 11.64 1.48 -8.59
N ASP A 230 10.62 1.70 -7.77
CA ASP A 230 9.23 1.95 -8.20
C ASP A 230 8.68 0.85 -9.14
N PRO A 231 8.48 -0.39 -8.64
CA PRO A 231 8.05 -1.52 -9.46
C PRO A 231 6.60 -1.39 -9.92
N GLU A 232 6.36 -1.56 -11.21
CA GLU A 232 5.05 -1.52 -11.83
C GLU A 232 4.85 -2.72 -12.77
N ILE A 233 3.63 -3.24 -12.81
CA ILE A 233 3.20 -4.25 -13.77
C ILE A 233 2.26 -3.64 -14.80
N TYR A 234 2.44 -4.00 -16.06
CA TYR A 234 1.54 -3.63 -17.15
C TYR A 234 1.37 -4.81 -18.11
N MET A 235 0.40 -4.69 -18.99
CA MET A 235 0.09 -5.72 -19.98
C MET A 235 0.44 -5.25 -21.39
N GLU A 236 1.05 -6.13 -22.17
CA GLU A 236 1.31 -5.94 -23.60
C GLU A 236 0.36 -6.85 -24.39
N ILE A 237 -0.51 -6.23 -25.20
CA ILE A 237 -1.47 -6.94 -26.06
C ILE A 237 -1.04 -6.71 -27.51
N ALA A 238 -0.56 -7.77 -28.17
CA ALA A 238 -0.06 -7.69 -29.54
C ALA A 238 -1.17 -7.74 -30.61
N GLU A 239 -2.40 -8.09 -30.21
CA GLU A 239 -3.52 -8.23 -31.14
C GLU A 239 -4.01 -6.87 -31.64
N HIS A 240 -3.98 -6.68 -32.96
CA HIS A 240 -4.63 -5.57 -33.64
C HIS A 240 -5.84 -6.11 -34.41
N SER A 241 -7.03 -5.96 -33.83
CA SER A 241 -8.29 -6.36 -34.43
C SER A 241 -9.37 -5.29 -34.24
N THR A 242 -10.19 -5.10 -35.26
CA THR A 242 -11.40 -4.29 -35.23
C THR A 242 -12.66 -5.15 -35.38
N SER A 243 -12.51 -6.47 -35.25
CA SER A 243 -13.64 -7.41 -35.22
C SER A 243 -14.60 -7.06 -34.08
N GLU A 244 -15.85 -7.51 -34.20
CA GLU A 244 -16.89 -7.34 -33.17
C GLU A 244 -17.41 -5.91 -32.99
N ILE A 245 -16.83 -4.90 -33.63
CA ILE A 245 -17.40 -3.55 -33.70
C ILE A 245 -18.59 -3.56 -34.65
N THR A 246 -19.75 -3.11 -34.17
CA THR A 246 -21.02 -3.14 -34.90
C THR A 246 -21.65 -1.74 -34.99
N THR A 247 -22.70 -1.64 -35.80
CA THR A 247 -23.53 -0.42 -35.87
C THR A 247 -24.27 -0.14 -34.56
N ILE A 248 -24.47 -1.12 -33.68
CA ILE A 248 -25.08 -0.91 -32.37
C ILE A 248 -24.17 -0.03 -31.50
N ASP A 249 -22.86 -0.28 -31.55
CA ASP A 249 -21.86 0.49 -30.79
C ASP A 249 -21.92 1.98 -31.19
N LEU A 250 -22.01 2.27 -32.48
CA LEU A 250 -22.22 3.64 -32.99
C LEU A 250 -23.51 4.28 -32.46
N VAL A 251 -24.61 3.53 -32.40
CA VAL A 251 -25.91 4.03 -31.92
C VAL A 251 -25.83 4.38 -30.44
N LEU A 252 -25.14 3.57 -29.63
CA LEU A 252 -24.97 3.83 -28.19
C LEU A 252 -24.14 5.10 -27.95
N ILE A 253 -23.02 5.28 -28.66
CA ILE A 253 -22.22 6.52 -28.58
C ILE A 253 -23.03 7.72 -29.05
N GLN A 254 -23.78 7.59 -30.16
CA GLN A 254 -24.65 8.66 -30.65
C GLN A 254 -25.70 9.06 -29.60
N ARG A 255 -26.33 8.08 -28.94
CA ARG A 255 -27.31 8.35 -27.87
C ARG A 255 -26.66 9.03 -26.66
N TYR A 256 -25.43 8.69 -26.32
CA TYR A 256 -24.65 9.37 -25.28
C TYR A 256 -24.37 10.83 -25.65
N ILE A 257 -23.89 11.10 -26.88
CA ILE A 257 -23.65 12.45 -27.38
C ILE A 257 -24.92 13.31 -27.34
N LEU A 258 -26.09 12.70 -27.57
CA LEU A 258 -27.39 13.35 -27.51
C LEU A 258 -27.96 13.51 -26.08
N GLY A 259 -27.30 12.97 -25.05
CA GLY A 259 -27.74 13.04 -23.66
C GLY A 259 -28.94 12.14 -23.32
N ILE A 260 -29.19 11.08 -24.11
CA ILE A 260 -30.33 10.16 -23.95
C ILE A 260 -29.89 8.72 -23.59
N TYR A 261 -28.63 8.56 -23.22
CA TYR A 261 -28.01 7.33 -22.74
C TYR A 261 -26.77 7.69 -21.92
N GLU A 262 -26.51 6.95 -20.84
CA GLU A 262 -25.31 7.14 -20.02
C GLU A 262 -24.31 6.01 -20.31
N LEU A 263 -23.03 6.37 -20.35
CA LEU A 263 -21.91 5.44 -20.47
C LEU A 263 -21.14 5.43 -19.16
N ASP A 264 -20.72 4.25 -18.71
CA ASP A 264 -19.76 4.14 -17.60
C ASP A 264 -18.35 4.61 -18.01
N ASN A 265 -17.40 4.61 -17.07
CA ASN A 265 -16.05 5.13 -17.34
C ASN A 265 -15.33 4.28 -18.39
N ILE A 266 -15.46 2.96 -18.30
CA ILE A 266 -14.87 2.01 -19.25
C ILE A 266 -15.43 2.18 -20.66
N GLN A 267 -16.76 2.30 -20.80
CA GLN A 267 -17.45 2.52 -22.07
C GLN A 267 -17.06 3.86 -22.70
N LYS A 268 -16.84 4.90 -21.89
CA LYS A 268 -16.33 6.19 -22.38
C LYS A 268 -14.94 6.03 -22.97
N ILE A 269 -14.04 5.33 -22.27
CA ILE A 269 -12.68 5.06 -22.75
C ILE A 269 -12.73 4.23 -24.04
N ALA A 270 -13.53 3.16 -24.07
CA ALA A 270 -13.71 2.33 -25.24
C ALA A 270 -14.26 3.11 -26.45
N SER A 271 -15.07 4.15 -26.21
CA SER A 271 -15.69 4.98 -27.25
C SER A 271 -14.74 6.03 -27.85
N ASP A 272 -13.71 6.46 -27.12
CA ASP A 272 -12.75 7.49 -27.56
C ASP A 272 -11.64 6.87 -28.44
N VAL A 273 -12.04 6.46 -29.65
CA VAL A 273 -11.17 5.74 -30.58
C VAL A 273 -10.09 6.60 -31.22
N ASN A 274 -10.11 7.91 -30.98
CA ASN A 274 -9.07 8.83 -31.44
C ASN A 274 -8.21 9.41 -30.30
N ALA A 275 -8.45 8.98 -29.05
CA ALA A 275 -7.73 9.41 -27.85
C ALA A 275 -7.73 10.95 -27.64
N SER A 276 -8.84 11.62 -27.96
CA SER A 276 -8.97 13.06 -27.77
C SER A 276 -9.36 13.45 -26.34
N GLY A 277 -9.79 12.50 -25.53
CA GLY A 277 -10.34 12.70 -24.18
C GLY A 277 -11.80 13.16 -24.17
N VAL A 278 -12.44 13.34 -25.33
CA VAL A 278 -13.83 13.80 -25.43
C VAL A 278 -14.59 13.01 -26.50
N LEU A 279 -15.82 12.56 -26.18
CA LEU A 279 -16.65 11.85 -27.14
C LEU A 279 -17.38 12.82 -28.07
N THR A 280 -17.08 12.73 -29.36
CA THR A 280 -17.60 13.63 -30.38
C THR A 280 -18.06 12.87 -31.63
N PRO A 281 -18.72 13.54 -32.59
CA PRO A 281 -19.00 12.92 -33.90
C PRO A 281 -17.74 12.44 -34.66
N ALA A 282 -16.54 12.90 -34.30
CA ALA A 282 -15.30 12.42 -34.91
C ALA A 282 -15.06 10.94 -34.61
N ASP A 283 -15.39 10.48 -33.39
CA ASP A 283 -15.28 9.08 -32.98
C ASP A 283 -16.22 8.18 -33.79
N LEU A 284 -17.46 8.65 -33.98
CA LEU A 284 -18.45 7.96 -34.82
C LEU A 284 -17.98 7.82 -36.27
N ILE A 285 -17.33 8.85 -36.82
CA ILE A 285 -16.77 8.81 -38.18
C ILE A 285 -15.61 7.81 -38.26
N SER A 286 -14.73 7.81 -37.27
CA SER A 286 -13.59 6.89 -37.18
C SER A 286 -14.06 5.42 -37.12
N MET A 287 -14.99 5.12 -36.21
CA MET A 287 -15.62 3.80 -36.10
C MET A 287 -16.36 3.39 -37.37
N ARG A 288 -17.09 4.31 -38.02
CA ARG A 288 -17.78 4.01 -39.27
C ARG A 288 -16.81 3.66 -40.40
N LYS A 289 -15.65 4.31 -40.49
CA LYS A 289 -14.61 3.96 -41.48
C LYS A 289 -14.09 2.54 -41.26
N VAL A 290 -13.87 2.16 -40.01
CA VAL A 290 -13.43 0.81 -39.63
C VAL A 290 -14.47 -0.25 -39.99
N ILE A 291 -15.75 -0.05 -39.63
CA ILE A 291 -16.85 -0.98 -39.98
C ILE A 291 -16.98 -1.15 -41.51
N LEU A 292 -16.77 -0.07 -42.26
CA LEU A 292 -16.83 -0.08 -43.72
C LEU A 292 -15.54 -0.58 -44.39
N HIS A 293 -14.54 -1.04 -43.63
CA HIS A 293 -13.23 -1.48 -44.13
C HIS A 293 -12.52 -0.40 -44.97
N ILE A 294 -12.79 0.88 -44.69
CA ILE A 294 -12.08 2.02 -45.27
C ILE A 294 -10.74 2.24 -44.54
N GLN A 295 -10.66 1.79 -43.28
CA GLN A 295 -9.51 1.92 -42.41
C GLN A 295 -9.37 0.63 -41.57
N ASP A 296 -8.15 0.11 -41.44
CA ASP A 296 -7.92 -1.19 -40.78
C ASP A 296 -7.84 -1.10 -39.24
N GLY A 297 -7.69 0.10 -38.70
CA GLY A 297 -7.51 0.32 -37.26
C GLY A 297 -7.81 1.76 -36.84
N PHE A 298 -7.69 2.06 -35.55
CA PHE A 298 -8.01 3.37 -35.00
C PHE A 298 -6.80 4.31 -34.88
N SER A 299 -7.07 5.61 -34.75
CA SER A 299 -6.03 6.62 -34.56
C SER A 299 -5.33 6.53 -33.21
N VAL A 300 -5.96 5.92 -32.20
CA VAL A 300 -5.31 5.58 -30.92
C VAL A 300 -4.17 4.56 -31.07
N GLY A 301 -4.05 3.88 -32.22
CA GLY A 301 -2.92 3.00 -32.55
C GLY A 301 -2.96 1.60 -31.93
N LYS A 302 -3.92 1.33 -31.05
CA LYS A 302 -4.16 0.03 -30.41
C LYS A 302 -5.63 -0.38 -30.50
N SER A 303 -5.87 -1.68 -30.49
CA SER A 303 -7.24 -2.26 -30.48
C SER A 303 -7.75 -2.52 -29.08
N TYR A 304 -6.84 -2.81 -28.15
CA TYR A 304 -7.15 -3.15 -26.78
C TYR A 304 -6.39 -2.24 -25.82
N LEU A 305 -6.96 -2.06 -24.64
CA LEU A 305 -6.41 -1.32 -23.52
C LEU A 305 -6.59 -2.17 -22.26
N SER A 306 -5.53 -2.35 -21.48
CA SER A 306 -5.60 -2.95 -20.15
C SER A 306 -5.55 -1.86 -19.09
N ILE A 307 -6.46 -1.90 -18.12
CA ILE A 307 -6.46 -0.96 -16.99
C ILE A 307 -6.79 -1.68 -15.68
N ASP A 308 -6.59 -1.01 -14.55
CA ASP A 308 -7.09 -1.49 -13.25
C ASP A 308 -8.62 -1.65 -13.28
N ALA A 309 -9.12 -2.78 -12.75
CA ALA A 309 -10.54 -3.08 -12.69
C ALA A 309 -11.35 -2.08 -11.84
N THR A 310 -10.71 -1.34 -10.94
CA THR A 310 -11.34 -0.33 -10.08
C THR A 310 -11.57 1.03 -10.77
N CYS A 311 -11.25 1.16 -12.07
CA CYS A 311 -11.48 2.39 -12.85
C CYS A 311 -12.96 2.86 -12.89
N ASN A 312 -13.92 1.92 -12.80
CA ASN A 312 -15.34 2.30 -12.73
C ASN A 312 -15.71 2.92 -11.37
N ASP A 313 -14.99 2.58 -10.30
CA ASP A 313 -15.22 3.11 -8.96
C ASP A 313 -14.51 4.47 -8.77
N ASN A 314 -13.30 4.61 -9.33
CA ASN A 314 -12.52 5.84 -9.31
C ASN A 314 -11.80 6.08 -10.65
N VAL A 315 -12.04 7.23 -11.27
CA VAL A 315 -11.42 7.62 -12.55
C VAL A 315 -9.90 7.73 -12.44
N ASP A 316 -9.37 8.08 -11.26
CA ASP A 316 -7.92 8.15 -11.03
C ASP A 316 -7.24 6.77 -11.13
N ASN A 317 -8.02 5.68 -11.01
CA ASN A 317 -7.52 4.31 -11.14
C ASN A 317 -7.54 3.82 -12.60
N CYS A 318 -7.94 4.63 -13.58
CA CYS A 318 -7.92 4.26 -14.99
C CYS A 318 -6.48 4.34 -15.57
N ILE A 319 -5.56 3.58 -14.99
CA ILE A 319 -4.13 3.53 -15.32
C ILE A 319 -3.75 2.22 -16.02
N GLU A 320 -2.80 2.28 -16.96
CA GLU A 320 -2.34 1.11 -17.73
C GLU A 320 -1.24 0.29 -17.03
N ALA A 321 -0.59 0.87 -16.02
CA ALA A 321 0.46 0.25 -15.23
C ALA A 321 0.13 0.38 -13.74
N ILE A 322 0.17 -0.74 -13.02
CA ILE A 322 -0.22 -0.83 -11.61
C ILE A 322 1.04 -1.03 -10.77
N LYS A 323 1.22 -0.22 -9.73
CA LYS A 323 2.37 -0.32 -8.82
C LYS A 323 2.29 -1.61 -8.00
N LEU A 324 3.42 -2.30 -7.86
CA LEU A 324 3.53 -3.46 -6.99
C LEU A 324 3.71 -3.01 -5.55
N ASN A 325 2.88 -3.54 -4.67
CA ASN A 325 3.03 -3.41 -3.23
C ASN A 325 3.99 -4.51 -2.75
N THR A 326 5.28 -4.17 -2.65
CA THR A 326 6.33 -5.10 -2.18
C THR A 326 6.33 -5.31 -0.67
N ASP A 327 5.43 -4.65 0.04
CA ASP A 327 5.39 -4.65 1.49
C ASP A 327 4.36 -5.67 2.01
N SER A 328 3.56 -6.30 1.12
CA SER A 328 2.59 -7.33 1.47
C SER A 328 3.11 -8.73 1.16
N GLU A 329 2.67 -9.75 1.89
CA GLU A 329 3.01 -11.14 1.56
C GLU A 329 2.45 -11.58 0.21
N SER A 330 1.29 -11.04 -0.15
CA SER A 330 0.66 -11.25 -1.44
C SER A 330 -0.04 -10.00 -1.92
N GLN A 331 -0.14 -9.87 -3.25
CA GLN A 331 -0.90 -8.82 -3.90
C GLN A 331 -1.71 -9.45 -5.03
N LEU A 332 -3.02 -9.23 -5.02
CA LEU A 332 -3.90 -9.56 -6.14
C LEU A 332 -4.09 -8.30 -6.99
N ILE A 333 -3.80 -8.41 -8.29
CA ILE A 333 -3.96 -7.33 -9.26
C ILE A 333 -5.01 -7.76 -10.27
N ASN A 334 -6.07 -6.97 -10.42
CA ASN A 334 -7.15 -7.27 -11.33
C ASN A 334 -7.08 -6.32 -12.53
N PHE A 335 -6.66 -6.83 -13.69
CA PHE A 335 -6.75 -6.08 -14.95
C PHE A 335 -8.10 -6.29 -15.61
N LYS A 336 -8.65 -5.19 -16.15
CA LYS A 336 -9.77 -5.20 -17.08
C LYS A 336 -9.26 -4.88 -18.48
N VAL A 337 -9.54 -5.75 -19.44
CA VAL A 337 -9.19 -5.55 -20.85
C VAL A 337 -10.38 -4.98 -21.62
N ILE A 338 -10.17 -3.83 -22.23
CA ILE A 338 -11.13 -3.02 -22.96
C ILE A 338 -10.79 -3.09 -24.45
N LYS A 339 -11.81 -3.31 -25.29
CA LYS A 339 -11.68 -3.25 -26.75
C LYS A 339 -12.21 -1.91 -27.25
N TYR A 340 -11.37 -1.15 -27.93
CA TYR A 340 -11.79 0.13 -28.51
C TYR A 340 -12.91 -0.09 -29.55
N GLY A 341 -13.91 0.78 -29.50
CA GLY A 341 -15.06 0.78 -30.40
C GLY A 341 -16.11 -0.29 -30.14
N ASP A 342 -15.85 -1.30 -29.30
CA ASP A 342 -16.85 -2.30 -28.93
C ASP A 342 -17.44 -1.91 -27.56
N ILE A 343 -18.67 -1.39 -27.51
CA ILE A 343 -19.31 -0.80 -26.32
C ILE A 343 -20.70 -1.33 -25.96
N LYS A 344 -21.28 -2.16 -26.83
CA LYS A 344 -22.61 -2.77 -26.66
C LYS A 344 -22.73 -3.82 -25.57
#